data_AF-A0A954L3A3-F1
#
_entry.id   AF-A0A954L3A3-F1
#
_cell.length_a   1.000
_cell.length_b   1.000
_cell.length_c   1.000
_cell.angle_alpha   90.00
_cell.angle_beta   90.00
_cell.angle_gamma   90.00
#
_symmetry.space_group_name_H-M   'P 1'
#
loop_
_entity.id
_entity.type
_entity.pdbx_description
1 polymer ?
#
loop_
_entity_poly.entity_id
_entity_poly.type
_entity_poly.pdbx_seq_one_letter_code
_entity_poly.pdbx_strand_id
1 'polypeptide(L)' 'MTPNSSDTPEETLRQVQSDYDSLIDSLPICLLRKDIDGNPVFANRLYLEFHGTTPDELPGRSELQSPGADADRFQREDR' A
#
# COMPACT_ATOMS: atom_id res chain seq x y z
N MET A 1 -6.67 30.17 -5.31
CA MET A 1 -7.13 29.71 -3.99
C MET A 1 -5.89 29.61 -3.13
N THR A 2 -5.63 30.62 -2.30
CA THR A 2 -4.48 30.66 -1.39
C THR A 2 -4.70 29.65 -0.27
N PRO A 3 -3.71 28.83 0.11
CA PRO A 3 -3.88 27.93 1.26
C PRO A 3 -4.02 28.77 2.52
N ASN A 4 -5.10 28.53 3.28
CA ASN A 4 -5.33 29.13 4.59
C ASN A 4 -4.23 28.66 5.54
N SER A 5 -3.45 29.59 6.08
CA SER A 5 -2.38 29.32 7.06
C SER A 5 -2.92 29.05 8.48
N SER A 6 -3.94 28.21 8.65
CA SER A 6 -4.47 27.85 9.98
C SER A 6 -4.38 26.36 10.32
N ASP A 7 -4.01 25.51 9.37
CA ASP A 7 -3.78 24.10 9.65
C ASP A 7 -2.49 23.93 10.46
N THR A 8 -2.62 23.37 11.64
CA THR A 8 -1.46 22.93 12.42
C THR A 8 -0.66 21.88 11.63
N PRO A 9 0.63 21.69 11.91
CA PRO A 9 1.44 20.66 11.26
C PRO A 9 0.77 19.27 11.31
N GLU A 10 0.05 18.98 12.39
CA GLU A 10 -0.69 17.72 12.59
C GLU A 10 -1.91 17.58 11.67
N GLU A 11 -2.64 18.68 11.42
CA GLU A 11 -3.78 18.71 10.51
C GLU A 11 -3.33 18.51 9.06
N THR A 12 -2.24 19.18 8.66
CA THR A 12 -1.67 19.00 7.32
C THR A 12 -1.22 17.56 7.12
N LEU A 13 -0.55 16.95 8.10
CA LEU A 13 -0.12 15.55 8.01
C LEU A 13 -1.29 14.58 7.92
N ARG A 14 -2.33 14.80 8.73
CA ARG A 14 -3.56 13.98 8.69
C ARG A 14 -4.27 14.10 7.35
N GLN A 15 -4.34 15.31 6.80
CA GLN A 15 -4.96 15.56 5.52
C GLN A 15 -4.20 14.88 4.39
N VAL A 16 -2.87 15.03 4.35
CA VAL A 16 -2.01 14.34 3.37
C VAL A 16 -2.14 12.83 3.49
N GLN A 17 -2.20 12.27 4.70
CA GLN A 17 -2.37 10.83 4.90
C GLN A 17 -3.73 10.36 4.38
N SER A 18 -4.81 11.07 4.71
CA SER A 18 -6.16 10.72 4.25
C SER A 18 -6.33 10.85 2.74
N ASP A 19 -5.72 11.88 2.15
CA ASP A 19 -5.72 12.09 0.70
C ASP A 19 -4.92 11.00 -0.01
N TYR A 20 -3.77 10.62 0.58
CA TYR A 20 -2.97 9.50 0.10
C TYR A 20 -3.79 8.21 0.11
N ASP A 21 -4.35 7.83 1.27
CA ASP A 21 -5.17 6.61 1.41
C ASP A 21 -6.35 6.59 0.44
N SER A 22 -7.03 7.72 0.25
CA SER A 22 -8.14 7.82 -0.71
C SER A 22 -7.66 7.64 -2.16
N LEU A 23 -6.50 8.22 -2.50
CA LEU A 23 -5.94 8.12 -3.84
C LEU A 23 -5.56 6.67 -4.16
N ILE A 24 -4.81 5.99 -3.29
CA ILE A 24 -4.40 4.60 -3.53
C ILE A 24 -5.56 3.60 -3.50
N ASP A 25 -6.63 3.84 -2.72
CA ASP A 25 -7.85 3.03 -2.78
C ASP A 25 -8.64 3.25 -4.08
N SER A 26 -8.54 4.43 -4.69
CA SER A 26 -9.23 4.74 -5.95
C SER A 26 -8.56 4.14 -7.19
N LEU A 27 -7.31 3.70 -7.09
CA LEU A 27 -6.57 3.11 -8.20
C LEU A 27 -6.99 1.64 -8.41
N PRO A 28 -7.33 1.22 -9.64
CA PRO A 28 -7.65 -0.17 -9.96
C PRO A 28 -6.37 -1.02 -10.12
N ILE A 29 -5.38 -0.80 -9.25
CA ILE A 29 -4.10 -1.53 -9.27
C ILE A 29 -3.83 -2.13 -7.89
N CYS A 30 -3.23 -3.31 -7.86
CA CYS A 30 -2.75 -3.91 -6.62
C CYS A 30 -1.43 -3.23 -6.23
N LEU A 31 -1.40 -2.52 -5.10
CA LEU A 31 -0.22 -1.81 -4.64
C LEU A 31 0.34 -2.48 -3.38
N LEU A 32 1.63 -2.81 -3.42
CA LEU A 32 2.40 -3.32 -2.29
C LEU A 32 3.64 -2.44 -2.12
N ARG A 33 3.89 -1.95 -0.91
CA ARG A 33 5.13 -1.27 -0.55
C ARG A 33 5.97 -2.18 0.32
N LYS A 34 7.25 -2.30 -0.01
CA LYS A 34 8.23 -3.03 0.79
C LYS A 34 9.20 -2.06 1.46
N ASP A 35 9.79 -2.48 2.56
CA ASP A 35 10.94 -1.82 3.19
C ASP A 35 12.23 -2.10 2.41
N ILE A 36 13.36 -1.51 2.83
CA ILE A 36 14.66 -1.69 2.16
C ILE A 36 15.15 -3.14 2.21
N ASP A 37 14.75 -3.88 3.24
CA ASP A 37 15.00 -5.31 3.40
C ASP A 37 14.03 -6.20 2.58
N GLY A 38 13.13 -5.60 1.79
CA GLY A 38 12.16 -6.33 0.95
C GLY A 38 10.93 -6.84 1.70
N ASN A 39 10.76 -6.48 2.97
CA ASN A 39 9.59 -6.87 3.76
C ASN A 39 8.38 -6.00 3.41
N PRO A 40 7.20 -6.56 3.12
CA PRO A 40 6.00 -5.77 2.85
C PRO A 40 5.57 -4.98 4.09
N VAL A 41 5.51 -3.65 3.97
CA VAL A 41 5.13 -2.72 5.03
C VAL A 41 3.76 -2.10 4.82
N PHE A 42 3.23 -2.16 3.60
CA PHE A 42 1.93 -1.58 3.25
C PHE A 42 1.35 -2.28 2.03
N ALA A 43 0.03 -2.47 1.98
CA ALA A 43 -0.68 -2.83 0.77
C ALA A 43 -2.01 -2.10 0.70
N ASN A 44 -2.44 -1.71 -0.51
CA ASN A 44 -3.77 -1.11 -0.68
C ASN A 44 -4.87 -2.17 -0.53
N ARG A 45 -6.11 -1.71 -0.29
CA ARG A 45 -7.25 -2.61 -0.10
C ARG A 45 -7.42 -3.60 -1.25
N LEU A 46 -7.24 -3.15 -2.49
CA LEU A 46 -7.38 -4.00 -3.66
C LEU A 46 -6.36 -5.16 -3.67
N TYR A 47 -5.11 -4.91 -3.28
CA TYR A 47 -4.10 -5.99 -3.12
C TYR A 47 -4.54 -7.00 -2.06
N LEU A 48 -5.04 -6.52 -0.92
CA LEU A 48 -5.52 -7.36 0.17
C LEU A 48 -6.69 -8.25 -0.27
N GLU A 49 -7.68 -7.66 -0.95
CA GLU A 49 -8.86 -8.36 -1.48
C GLU A 49 -8.49 -9.36 -2.58
N PHE A 50 -7.61 -8.97 -3.51
CA PHE A 50 -7.18 -9.81 -4.62
C PHE A 50 -6.39 -11.04 -4.15
N HIS A 51 -5.48 -10.85 -3.19
CA HIS A 51 -4.68 -11.93 -2.62
C HIS A 51 -5.36 -12.66 -1.45
N GLY A 52 -6.55 -12.22 -1.02
CA GLY A 52 -7.24 -12.76 0.15
C GLY A 52 -6.37 -12.70 1.41
N THR A 53 -5.59 -11.63 1.57
CA THR A 53 -4.67 -11.43 2.70
C THR A 53 -5.17 -10.31 3.59
N THR A 54 -4.90 -10.40 4.88
CA THR A 54 -5.16 -9.29 5.81
C THR A 54 -3.91 -8.45 6.01
N PRO A 55 -4.03 -7.17 6.41
CA PRO A 55 -2.88 -6.31 6.65
C PRO A 55 -2.01 -6.78 7.83
N ASP A 56 -2.58 -7.53 8.78
CA ASP A 56 -1.85 -8.14 9.89
C ASP A 56 -0.93 -9.28 9.42
N GLU A 57 -1.33 -9.97 8.35
CA GLU A 57 -0.56 -11.05 7.74
C GLU A 57 0.53 -10.54 6.77
N LEU A 58 0.51 -9.27 6.39
CA LEU A 58 1.50 -8.66 5.47
C LEU A 58 2.94 -8.83 5.99
N PRO A 59 3.33 -8.29 7.17
CA PRO A 59 4.72 -8.31 7.62
C PRO A 59 5.31 -9.72 7.84
N GLY A 60 4.48 -10.77 7.85
CA GLY A 60 4.90 -12.17 7.92
C GLY A 60 4.81 -12.93 6.59
N ARG A 61 4.10 -12.40 5.58
CA ARG A 61 3.99 -13.02 4.25
C ARG A 61 5.15 -12.59 3.36
N SER A 62 6.13 -13.48 3.24
CA SER A 62 7.04 -13.43 2.09
C SER A 62 6.22 -13.63 0.81
N GLU A 63 6.50 -12.87 -0.24
CA GLU A 63 5.84 -12.97 -1.56
C GLU A 63 5.85 -14.39 -2.15
N LEU A 64 6.76 -15.25 -1.66
CA LEU A 64 6.80 -16.68 -1.99
C LEU A 64 5.63 -17.52 -1.44
N GLN A 65 4.94 -17.04 -0.40
CA GLN A 65 3.85 -17.77 0.26
C GLN A 65 2.46 -17.46 -0.32
N SER A 66 2.37 -16.56 -1.29
CA SER A 66 1.12 -16.29 -2.01
C SER A 66 0.77 -17.47 -2.91
N PRO A 67 -0.39 -18.14 -2.73
CA PRO A 67 -0.76 -19.28 -3.55
C PRO A 67 -1.22 -18.80 -4.94
N GLY A 68 -0.36 -18.88 -5.95
CA GLY A 68 -0.74 -18.60 -7.34
C GLY A 68 0.40 -18.19 -8.28
N ALA A 69 0.08 -18.20 -9.58
CA ALA A 69 0.95 -17.75 -10.69
C ALA A 69 1.34 -16.26 -10.61
N ASP A 70 0.72 -15.53 -9.67
CA ASP A 70 0.88 -14.10 -9.45
C ASP A 70 2.19 -13.76 -8.73
N ALA A 71 2.72 -14.65 -7.88
CA ALA A 71 4.00 -14.44 -7.20
C ALA A 71 5.17 -14.27 -8.19
N ASP A 72 5.14 -15.00 -9.32
CA ASP A 72 6.12 -14.88 -10.41
C ASP A 72 5.93 -13.57 -11.21
N ARG A 73 4.68 -13.10 -11.35
CA ARG A 73 4.36 -11.86 -12.07
C ARG A 73 4.82 -10.63 -11.29
N PHE A 74 4.61 -10.59 -9.98
CA PHE A 74 5.11 -9.52 -9.12
C PHE A 74 6.64 -9.48 -9.08
N GLN A 75 7.32 -10.62 -8.98
CA GLN A 75 8.79 -10.68 -9.04
C GLN A 75 9.37 -10.19 -10.38
N ARG A 76 8.62 -10.31 -11.48
CA ARG A 76 9.05 -9.80 -12.79
C ARG A 76 8.82 -8.30 -12.97
N GLU A 77 7.80 -7.73 -12.34
CA GLU A 77 7.55 -6.29 -12.35
C GLU A 77 8.49 -5.52 -11.40
N ASP A 78 9.00 -6.17 -10.35
CA ASP A 78 9.91 -5.58 -9.35
C ASP A 78 11.41 -5.57 -9.79
N ARG A 79 11.72 -6.06 -11.00
CA ARG A 79 13.11 -6.13 -11.53
C ARG A 79 13.48 -4.98 -12.46
#